data_AF-A0A6A8MJF0-F1
#
_entry.id   AF-A0A6A8MJF0-F1
#
_cell.length_a   1.000
_cell.length_b   1.000
_cell.length_c   1.000
_cell.angle_alpha   90.00
_cell.angle_beta   90.00
_cell.angle_gamma   90.00
#
_symmetry.space_group_name_H-M   'P 1'
#
loop_
_entity.id
_entity.type
_entity.pdbx_description
1 polymer ?
#
loop_
_entity_poly.entity_id
_entity_poly.type
_entity_poly.pdbx_seq_one_letter_code
_entity_poly.pdbx_strand_id
1 'polypeptide(L)'
;ISAPLIAYGLIGTIHAILAHEFLHSLELIRKISKMDLVSDEITGNLFESVYADETRLFESKAVFQDRTLLDHITKRFPAGFRDHKLEDKVVKFWLKQNLPKINIALDANTVKLSAESLSKIKFDPVFLERLGQLEQKSAKIRKKKSY
;
A
#
# COMPACT_ATOMS: atom_id res chain seq x y z
N ILE A 1 0.20 -7.44 9.01
CA ILE A 1 1.57 -7.32 9.57
C ILE A 1 1.96 -8.67 10.16
N SER A 2 3.12 -9.23 9.79
CA SER A 2 3.57 -10.55 10.27
C SER A 2 4.49 -10.43 11.49
N ALA A 3 4.51 -11.47 12.34
CA ALA A 3 5.38 -11.50 13.53
C ALA A 3 6.89 -11.33 13.21
N PRO A 4 7.45 -11.94 12.14
CA PRO A 4 8.84 -11.71 11.77
C PRO A 4 9.15 -10.26 11.38
N LEU A 5 8.19 -9.56 10.75
CA LEU A 5 8.35 -8.14 10.41
C LEU A 5 8.46 -7.28 11.67
N ILE A 6 7.67 -7.58 12.71
CA ILE A 6 7.75 -6.85 13.99
C ILE A 6 9.06 -7.19 14.71
N ALA A 7 9.45 -8.47 14.73
CA ALA A 7 10.64 -8.91 15.47
C ALA A 7 11.96 -8.40 14.86
N TYR A 8 12.04 -8.28 13.53
CA TYR A 8 13.31 -8.02 12.84
C TYR A 8 13.31 -6.77 11.96
N GLY A 9 12.15 -6.17 11.70
CA GLY A 9 12.01 -4.98 10.89
C GLY A 9 12.62 -3.77 11.58
N LEU A 10 13.35 -2.96 10.81
CA LEU A 10 13.78 -1.65 11.29
C LEU A 10 12.56 -0.72 11.39
N ILE A 11 12.59 0.22 12.32
CA ILE A 11 11.52 1.22 12.46
C ILE A 11 11.24 1.93 11.13
N GLY A 12 12.29 2.29 10.37
CA GLY A 12 12.13 2.88 9.05
C GLY A 12 11.45 1.97 8.03
N THR A 13 11.68 0.65 8.11
CA THR A 13 11.00 -0.35 7.26
C THR A 13 9.52 -0.44 7.62
N ILE A 14 9.19 -0.50 8.92
CA ILE A 14 7.81 -0.53 9.40
C ILE A 14 7.06 0.74 8.99
N HIS A 15 7.67 1.92 9.19
CA HIS A 15 7.09 3.19 8.77
C HIS A 15 6.86 3.26 7.26
N ALA A 16 7.80 2.77 6.45
CA ALA A 16 7.62 2.74 4.99
C ALA A 16 6.41 1.89 4.59
N ILE A 17 6.29 0.68 5.17
CA ILE A 17 5.15 -0.21 4.90
C ILE A 17 3.85 0.45 5.33
N LEU A 18 3.76 0.97 6.55
CA LEU A 18 2.53 1.62 7.02
C LEU A 18 2.15 2.83 6.17
N ALA A 19 3.12 3.63 5.74
CA ALA A 19 2.86 4.76 4.87
C ALA A 19 2.39 4.32 3.48
N HIS A 20 2.94 3.23 2.94
CA HIS A 20 2.49 2.63 1.69
C HIS A 20 1.04 2.11 1.78
N GLU A 21 0.71 1.33 2.81
CA GLU A 21 -0.66 0.85 3.07
C GLU A 21 -1.65 1.99 3.33
N PHE A 22 -1.18 3.09 3.91
CA PHE A 22 -2.00 4.29 4.07
C PHE A 22 -2.35 4.94 2.71
N LEU A 23 -1.42 4.96 1.75
CA LEU A 23 -1.72 5.42 0.38
C LEU A 23 -2.78 4.54 -0.27
N HIS A 24 -2.73 3.22 -0.08
CA HIS A 24 -3.76 2.27 -0.55
C HIS A 24 -5.12 2.57 0.07
N SER A 25 -5.15 2.86 1.36
CA SER A 25 -6.37 3.23 2.07
C SER A 25 -6.99 4.51 1.50
N LEU A 26 -6.17 5.53 1.22
CA LEU A 26 -6.64 6.76 0.58
C LEU A 26 -7.20 6.51 -0.82
N GLU A 27 -6.53 5.67 -1.61
CA GLU A 27 -7.00 5.31 -2.95
C GLU A 27 -8.31 4.54 -2.92
N LEU A 28 -8.45 3.58 -2.01
CA LEU A 28 -9.69 2.85 -1.81
C LEU A 28 -10.84 3.80 -1.47
N ILE A 29 -10.62 4.71 -0.51
CA ILE A 29 -11.64 5.69 -0.12
C ILE A 29 -11.98 6.62 -1.28
N ARG A 30 -10.98 7.06 -2.07
CA ARG A 30 -11.21 7.86 -3.28
C ARG A 30 -12.13 7.14 -4.26
N LYS A 31 -11.84 5.89 -4.57
CA LYS A 31 -12.67 5.05 -5.47
C LYS A 31 -14.09 4.89 -4.94
N ILE A 32 -14.24 4.55 -3.65
CA ILE A 32 -15.56 4.41 -3.00
C ILE A 32 -16.34 5.74 -3.07
N SER A 33 -15.69 6.87 -2.75
CA SER A 33 -16.35 8.18 -2.72
C SER A 33 -16.88 8.63 -4.08
N LYS A 34 -16.25 8.17 -5.18
CA LYS A 34 -16.64 8.47 -6.56
C LYS A 34 -17.54 7.39 -7.18
N MET A 35 -17.83 6.32 -6.45
CA MET A 35 -18.45 5.09 -6.99
C MET A 35 -17.69 4.54 -8.21
N ASP A 36 -16.38 4.78 -8.26
CA ASP A 36 -15.45 4.36 -9.31
C ASP A 36 -14.81 3.01 -8.94
N LEU A 37 -15.67 2.02 -8.70
CA LEU A 37 -15.28 0.66 -8.33
C LEU A 37 -15.61 -0.27 -9.49
N VAL A 38 -14.69 -0.36 -10.45
CA VAL A 38 -14.67 -1.48 -11.38
C VAL A 38 -14.21 -2.70 -10.59
N SER A 39 -14.83 -3.87 -10.82
CA SER A 39 -14.32 -5.13 -10.26
C SER A 39 -12.85 -5.26 -10.67
N ASP A 40 -11.95 -5.18 -9.70
CA ASP A 40 -10.52 -5.37 -9.99
C ASP A 40 -10.31 -6.79 -10.53
N GLU A 41 -9.51 -6.91 -11.59
CA GLU A 41 -9.10 -8.21 -12.11
C GLU A 41 -8.35 -8.96 -11.01
N ILE A 42 -8.74 -10.20 -10.77
CA ILE A 42 -8.00 -11.09 -9.87
C ILE A 42 -6.69 -11.39 -10.59
N THR A 43 -5.61 -10.73 -10.17
CA THR A 43 -4.26 -10.97 -10.70
C THR A 43 -3.90 -12.44 -10.53
N GLY A 44 -3.53 -13.11 -11.63
CA GLY A 44 -3.32 -14.56 -11.64
C GLY A 44 -1.96 -14.98 -11.10
N ASN A 45 -1.04 -14.03 -10.90
CA ASN A 45 0.31 -14.28 -10.44
C ASN A 45 0.88 -13.15 -9.57
N LEU A 46 1.96 -13.46 -8.84
CA LEU A 46 2.62 -12.54 -7.90
C LEU A 46 3.17 -11.29 -8.60
N PHE A 47 3.67 -11.41 -9.82
CA PHE A 47 4.26 -10.27 -10.53
C PHE A 47 3.21 -9.22 -10.91
N GLU A 48 2.06 -9.65 -11.42
CA GLU A 48 0.91 -8.78 -11.68
C GLU A 48 0.41 -8.11 -10.40
N SER A 49 0.35 -8.85 -9.29
CA SER A 49 -0.08 -8.28 -8.00
C SER A 49 0.87 -7.17 -7.54
N VAL A 50 2.18 -7.35 -7.68
CA VAL A 50 3.19 -6.34 -7.32
C VAL A 50 3.10 -5.12 -8.24
N TYR A 51 2.88 -5.33 -9.54
CA TYR A 51 2.76 -4.23 -10.51
C TYR A 51 1.46 -3.41 -10.32
N ALA A 52 0.34 -4.09 -10.05
CA ALA A 52 -0.93 -3.44 -9.74
C ALA A 52 -0.84 -2.57 -8.48
N ASP A 53 -0.05 -3.02 -7.49
CA ASP A 53 0.20 -2.32 -6.23
C ASP A 53 0.87 -0.94 -6.44
N GLU A 54 1.78 -0.84 -7.40
CA GLU A 54 2.55 0.39 -7.63
C GLU A 54 1.84 1.43 -8.50
N THR A 55 1.01 0.98 -9.43
CA THR A 55 0.49 1.86 -10.50
C THR A 55 -0.72 2.69 -10.08
N ARG A 56 -1.32 2.41 -8.92
CA ARG A 56 -2.66 2.93 -8.56
C ARG A 56 -2.68 3.89 -7.37
N LEU A 57 -1.52 4.24 -6.81
CA LEU A 57 -1.44 5.00 -5.55
C LEU A 57 -1.29 6.50 -5.72
N PHE A 58 -1.79 7.28 -4.75
CA PHE A 58 -1.39 8.69 -4.61
C PHE A 58 0.14 8.83 -4.58
N GLU A 59 0.69 9.87 -5.21
CA GLU A 59 2.11 10.17 -5.08
C GLU A 59 2.45 10.41 -3.60
N SER A 60 3.42 9.69 -3.06
CA SER A 60 3.82 9.79 -1.65
C SER A 60 4.14 11.24 -1.22
N LYS A 61 4.77 12.02 -2.12
CA LYS A 61 5.08 13.46 -1.93
C LYS A 61 3.86 14.37 -1.89
N ALA A 62 2.70 13.93 -2.37
CA ALA A 62 1.45 14.68 -2.24
C ALA A 62 0.86 14.56 -0.82
N VAL A 63 1.10 13.42 -0.16
CA VAL A 63 0.48 13.03 1.11
C VAL A 63 1.39 13.32 2.30
N PHE A 64 2.69 13.00 2.17
CA PHE A 64 3.65 13.14 3.26
C PHE A 64 4.59 14.33 3.04
N GLN A 65 4.93 15.02 4.13
CA GLN A 65 5.91 16.12 4.13
C GLN A 65 7.26 15.71 4.73
N ASP A 66 7.29 14.63 5.52
CA ASP A 66 8.51 14.13 6.15
C ASP A 66 9.46 13.55 5.10
N ARG A 67 10.62 14.19 4.94
CA ARG A 67 11.65 13.80 3.97
C ARG A 67 12.23 12.41 4.25
N THR A 68 12.42 12.06 5.51
CA THR A 68 12.96 10.75 5.91
C THR A 68 11.97 9.65 5.57
N LEU A 69 10.68 9.85 5.83
CA LEU A 69 9.64 8.91 5.47
C LEU A 69 9.53 8.74 3.95
N LEU A 70 9.56 9.84 3.19
CA LEU A 70 9.55 9.81 1.74
C LEU A 70 10.76 9.03 1.18
N ASP A 71 11.93 9.23 1.76
CA ASP A 71 13.14 8.48 1.42
C ASP A 71 12.98 6.98 1.71
N HIS A 72 12.41 6.63 2.88
CA HIS A 72 12.15 5.25 3.23
C HIS A 72 11.17 4.60 2.26
N ILE A 73 10.05 5.25 1.93
CA ILE A 73 9.08 4.73 0.96
C ILE A 73 9.77 4.51 -0.39
N THR A 74 10.45 5.53 -0.91
CA THR A 74 11.06 5.47 -2.26
C THR A 74 12.15 4.40 -2.35
N LYS A 75 12.96 4.21 -1.30
CA LYS A 75 14.04 3.21 -1.28
C LYS A 75 13.53 1.78 -1.06
N ARG A 76 12.44 1.61 -0.32
CA ARG A 76 11.88 0.29 0.04
C ARG A 76 10.87 -0.23 -0.97
N PHE A 77 10.26 0.64 -1.76
CA PHE A 77 9.25 0.29 -2.77
C PHE A 77 9.64 0.78 -4.19
N PRO A 78 10.76 0.30 -4.77
CA PRO A 78 11.13 0.68 -6.15
C PRO A 78 10.42 -0.13 -7.24
N ALA A 79 10.02 -1.37 -6.92
CA ALA A 79 9.34 -2.35 -7.77
C ALA A 79 8.68 -3.42 -6.87
N GLY A 80 7.93 -2.95 -5.86
CA GLY A 80 7.46 -3.71 -4.70
C GLY A 80 8.39 -3.60 -3.48
N PHE A 81 7.91 -4.09 -2.34
CA PHE A 81 8.65 -4.05 -1.08
C PHE A 81 9.93 -4.89 -1.16
N ARG A 82 11.09 -4.28 -0.86
CA ARG A 82 12.39 -4.98 -0.74
C ARG A 82 13.16 -4.54 0.50
N ASP A 83 13.55 -5.52 1.31
CA ASP A 83 14.46 -5.31 2.44
C ASP A 83 15.32 -6.56 2.68
N HIS A 84 16.41 -6.68 1.94
CA HIS A 84 17.31 -7.85 2.00
C HIS A 84 17.81 -8.17 3.41
N LYS A 85 18.07 -7.15 4.24
CA LYS A 85 18.50 -7.36 5.63
C LYS A 85 17.40 -7.98 6.49
N LEU A 86 16.13 -7.60 6.25
CA LEU A 86 14.99 -8.21 6.90
C LEU A 86 14.80 -9.64 6.39
N GLU A 87 14.82 -9.84 5.08
CA GLU A 87 14.71 -11.15 4.42
C GLU A 87 15.74 -12.14 5.00
N ASP A 88 17.01 -11.75 5.06
CA ASP A 88 18.09 -12.57 5.61
C ASP A 88 17.84 -12.97 7.07
N LYS A 89 17.37 -12.02 7.90
CA LYS A 89 17.04 -12.30 9.31
C LYS A 89 15.85 -13.24 9.43
N VAL A 90 14.80 -13.04 8.64
CA VAL A 90 13.62 -13.91 8.64
C VAL A 90 13.99 -15.33 8.22
N VAL A 91 14.80 -15.49 7.16
CA VAL A 91 15.29 -16.80 6.73
C VAL A 91 16.12 -17.45 7.83
N LYS A 92 17.10 -16.73 8.40
CA LYS A 92 18.05 -17.28 9.36
C LYS A 92 17.44 -17.59 10.73
N PHE A 93 16.61 -16.69 11.25
CA PHE A 93 16.15 -16.74 12.64
C PHE A 93 14.69 -17.17 12.79
N TRP A 94 13.89 -17.14 11.73
CA TRP A 94 12.51 -17.62 11.76
C TRP A 94 12.35 -18.95 11.03
N LEU A 95 12.66 -18.96 9.72
CA LEU A 95 12.40 -20.12 8.87
C LEU A 95 13.31 -21.30 9.20
N LYS A 96 14.63 -21.07 9.32
CA LYS A 96 15.58 -22.13 9.70
C LYS A 96 15.41 -22.64 11.13
N GLN A 97 14.81 -21.84 12.01
CA GLN A 97 14.47 -22.25 13.37
C GLN A 97 13.11 -22.96 13.46
N ASN A 98 12.44 -23.16 12.32
CA ASN A 98 11.12 -23.76 12.22
C ASN A 98 10.07 -23.11 13.14
N LEU A 99 10.15 -21.79 13.31
CA LEU A 99 9.16 -21.01 14.04
C LEU A 99 7.80 -21.03 13.31
N PRO A 100 6.68 -20.75 14.02
CA PRO A 100 5.34 -20.81 13.44
C PRO A 100 5.21 -20.02 12.15
N LYS A 101 4.62 -20.66 11.13
CA LYS A 101 4.36 -20.11 9.80
C LYS A 101 3.03 -20.63 9.27
N ILE A 102 2.36 -19.82 8.47
CA ILE A 102 1.14 -20.19 7.74
C ILE A 102 1.41 -20.02 6.24
N ASN A 103 0.82 -20.88 5.43
CA ASN A 103 0.81 -20.71 3.98
C ASN A 103 -0.42 -19.89 3.61
N ILE A 104 -0.20 -18.82 2.85
CA ILE A 104 -1.27 -17.93 2.37
C ILE A 104 -1.34 -18.14 0.86
N ALA A 105 -2.53 -18.50 0.36
CA ALA A 105 -2.78 -18.58 -1.07
C ALA A 105 -2.87 -17.15 -1.67
N LEU A 106 -2.49 -16.98 -2.94
CA LEU A 106 -2.46 -15.66 -3.58
C LEU A 106 -3.85 -15.00 -3.65
N ASP A 107 -4.90 -15.82 -3.80
CA ASP A 107 -6.31 -15.40 -3.82
C ASP A 107 -6.91 -15.13 -2.43
N ALA A 108 -6.23 -15.58 -1.35
CA ALA A 108 -6.69 -15.39 0.02
C ALA A 108 -6.66 -13.92 0.47
N ASN A 109 -6.03 -13.03 -0.29
CA ASN A 109 -5.99 -11.58 -0.02
C ASN A 109 -7.13 -10.80 -0.71
N THR A 110 -8.20 -11.48 -1.14
CA THR A 110 -9.36 -10.84 -1.76
C THR A 110 -10.51 -10.69 -0.78
N VAL A 111 -11.13 -9.51 -0.75
CA VAL A 111 -12.34 -9.23 0.03
C VAL A 111 -13.45 -8.81 -0.92
N LYS A 112 -14.61 -9.47 -0.82
CA LYS A 112 -15.81 -9.08 -1.54
C LYS A 112 -16.55 -8.02 -0.73
N LEU A 113 -16.67 -6.81 -1.29
CA LEU A 113 -17.46 -5.72 -0.72
C LEU A 113 -18.78 -5.63 -1.49
N SER A 114 -19.91 -5.62 -0.78
CA SER A 114 -21.21 -5.45 -1.43
C SER A 114 -21.47 -3.97 -1.75
N ALA A 115 -22.11 -3.71 -2.90
CA ALA A 115 -22.51 -2.37 -3.28
C ALA A 115 -23.43 -1.71 -2.24
N GLU A 116 -24.26 -2.51 -1.57
CA GLU A 116 -25.14 -2.06 -0.49
C GLU A 116 -24.35 -1.58 0.74
N SER A 117 -23.29 -2.28 1.14
CA SER A 117 -22.45 -1.84 2.26
C SER A 117 -21.71 -0.55 1.91
N LEU A 118 -21.25 -0.42 0.67
CA LEU A 118 -20.52 0.76 0.19
C LEU A 118 -21.41 2.01 0.08
N SER A 119 -22.66 1.87 -0.38
CA SER A 119 -23.59 3.00 -0.52
C SER A 119 -24.03 3.60 0.81
N LYS A 120 -23.94 2.83 1.90
CA LYS A 120 -24.26 3.29 3.26
C LYS A 120 -23.12 4.06 3.93
N ILE A 121 -21.92 4.07 3.35
CA ILE A 121 -20.77 4.79 3.90
C ILE A 121 -21.02 6.29 3.75
N LYS A 122 -20.94 7.01 4.86
CA LYS A 122 -20.99 8.48 4.89
C LYS A 122 -19.59 9.01 5.13
N PHE A 123 -19.09 9.81 4.19
CA PHE A 123 -17.82 10.50 4.35
C PHE A 123 -18.06 11.91 4.87
N ASP A 124 -17.18 12.34 5.78
CA ASP A 124 -17.14 13.72 6.23
C ASP A 124 -16.77 14.64 5.04
N PRO A 125 -17.51 15.75 4.81
CA PRO A 125 -17.24 16.65 3.69
C PRO A 125 -15.85 17.28 3.72
N VAL A 126 -15.32 17.61 4.91
CA VAL A 126 -13.97 18.18 5.06
C VAL A 126 -12.93 17.14 4.68
N PHE A 127 -13.15 15.88 5.02
CA PHE A 127 -12.30 14.78 4.57
C PHE A 127 -12.31 14.65 3.05
N LEU A 128 -13.47 14.69 2.39
CA LEU A 128 -13.57 14.61 0.92
C LEU A 128 -12.87 15.78 0.24
N GLU A 129 -12.99 16.99 0.79
CA GLU A 129 -12.29 18.16 0.27
C GLU A 129 -10.76 17.96 0.32
N ARG A 130 -10.24 17.51 1.47
CA ARG A 130 -8.81 17.21 1.62
C ARG A 130 -8.36 16.12 0.64
N LEU A 131 -9.17 15.08 0.46
CA LEU A 131 -8.87 14.00 -0.49
C LEU A 131 -8.76 14.53 -1.92
N GLY A 132 -9.67 15.42 -2.33
CA GLY A 132 -9.61 16.09 -3.63
C GLY A 132 -8.35 16.97 -3.80
N GLN A 133 -7.94 17.69 -2.74
CA GLN A 133 -6.70 18.46 -2.76
C GLN A 133 -5.46 17.56 -2.94
N LEU A 134 -5.42 16.41 -2.27
CA LEU A 134 -4.35 15.42 -2.43
C LEU A 134 -4.31 14.84 -3.85
N GLU A 135 -5.47 14.59 -4.45
CA GLU A 135 -5.59 14.04 -5.81
C GLU A 135 -5.03 15.03 -6.83
N GLN A 136 -5.40 16.31 -6.71
CA GLN A 136 -4.87 17.37 -7.56
C GLN A 136 -3.36 17.56 -7.40
N LYS A 137 -2.83 17.49 -6.17
CA LYS A 137 -1.38 17.55 -5.91
C LYS A 137 -0.65 16.37 -6.56
N SER A 138 -1.18 15.16 -6.38
CA SER A 138 -0.65 13.93 -6.97
C SER A 138 -0.59 14.02 -8.50
N ALA A 139 -1.67 14.44 -9.16
CA ALA A 139 -1.74 14.62 -10.61
C ALA A 139 -0.72 15.65 -11.12
N LYS A 140 -0.53 16.77 -10.40
CA LYS A 140 0.49 17.78 -10.75
C LYS A 140 1.91 17.22 -10.67
N ILE A 141 2.21 16.40 -9.67
CA ILE A 141 3.54 15.77 -9.50
C ILE A 141 3.80 14.78 -10.64
N ARG A 142 2.82 13.94 -10.99
CA ARG A 142 2.95 12.98 -12.11
C ARG A 142 3.18 13.65 -13.45
N LYS A 143 2.44 14.73 -13.75
CA LYS A 143 2.65 15.52 -14.97
C LYS A 143 4.08 16.05 -15.05
N LYS A 144 4.63 16.58 -13.95
CA LYS A 144 6.02 17.08 -13.90
C LYS A 144 7.09 15.99 -14.12
N LYS A 145 6.82 14.73 -13.78
CA LYS A 145 7.75 13.61 -14.04
C LYS A 145 7.76 13.14 -15.50
N SER A 146 6.73 13.48 -16.27
CA SER A 146 6.56 13.03 -17.66
C SER A 146 7.16 14.01 -18.70
N TYR A 147 7.63 15.18 -18.24
CA TYR A 147 8.40 16.15 -19.00
C TYR A 147 9.86 16.07 -18.58
#